data_AF-V9W081-F1
#
_entry.id   AF-V9W081-F1
#
_cell.length_a   1.000
_cell.length_b   1.000
_cell.length_c   1.000
_cell.angle_alpha   90.00
_cell.angle_beta   90.00
_cell.angle_gamma   90.00
#
_symmetry.space_group_name_H-M   'P 1'
#
loop_
_entity.id
_entity.type
_entity.pdbx_description
1 polymer ?
#
loop_
_entity_poly.entity_id
_entity_poly.type
_entity_poly.pdbx_seq_one_letter_code
_entity_poly.pdbx_strand_id
1 'polypeptide(L)'
;MRGAASLNSKPSEHQSQSGFCARPVNFTVPFHDIAQLTARALRRKLGLEELQQIHHQLAASLGEASTLLEPDQAEKMGSSDAQTEQHYQNSIKDSYESEQGVKPAHASDTESKDDAGYAENPPAGRSVTRETPPPSPKAPAPSGPSLSLRLILSSCGEIHGYADGPVRHWPDLLRAADTVRPMMGISSAVQEEAKRATGAAEASVVISAMLERFGEIRCPSAYLRHLSAKATSGHFSSGPMVMALARQEAA
;
A
#
# COMPACT_ATOMS: atom_id res chain seq x y z
N MET A 1 -68.16 -8.78 38.70
CA MET A 1 -67.20 -8.99 39.81
C MET A 1 -66.22 -10.08 39.44
N ARG A 2 -64.94 -9.91 39.82
CA ARG A 2 -63.74 -10.71 39.51
C ARG A 2 -63.18 -10.43 38.11
N GLY A 3 -61.91 -10.11 37.93
CA GLY A 3 -60.76 -10.08 38.84
C GLY A 3 -59.49 -10.23 37.99
N ALA A 4 -58.48 -9.44 38.30
CA ALA A 4 -57.20 -9.23 37.62
C ALA A 4 -56.43 -10.48 37.15
N ALA A 5 -55.62 -10.31 36.11
CA ALA A 5 -54.26 -10.87 36.06
C ALA A 5 -53.40 -10.09 35.05
N SER A 6 -52.46 -9.33 35.61
CA SER A 6 -51.31 -8.72 34.95
C SER A 6 -50.27 -9.82 34.66
N LEU A 7 -49.74 -9.90 33.44
CA LEU A 7 -48.50 -10.62 33.16
C LEU A 7 -47.59 -9.76 32.27
N ASN A 8 -46.68 -9.11 32.99
CA ASN A 8 -45.36 -8.70 32.54
C ASN A 8 -44.64 -9.85 31.82
N SER A 9 -44.07 -9.59 30.65
CA SER A 9 -42.90 -10.33 30.19
C SER A 9 -41.94 -9.39 29.48
N LYS A 10 -40.74 -9.38 30.04
CA LYS A 10 -39.61 -8.50 29.76
C LYS A 10 -39.05 -8.72 28.35
N PRO A 11 -38.37 -7.71 27.80
CA PRO A 11 -37.76 -7.75 26.47
C PRO A 11 -36.56 -8.71 26.40
N SER A 12 -36.41 -9.31 25.21
CA SER A 12 -35.39 -10.28 24.86
C SER A 12 -33.98 -9.71 24.91
N GLU A 13 -33.06 -10.59 25.27
CA GLU A 13 -31.63 -10.44 25.36
C GLU A 13 -30.99 -9.68 24.19
N HIS A 14 -30.25 -8.62 24.53
CA HIS A 14 -29.22 -8.06 23.67
C HIS A 14 -28.04 -9.02 23.62
N GLN A 15 -27.90 -9.76 22.52
CA GLN A 15 -26.60 -10.30 22.11
C GLN A 15 -25.97 -9.38 21.07
N SER A 16 -25.05 -8.56 21.56
CA SER A 16 -23.99 -7.98 20.75
C SER A 16 -23.17 -9.10 20.12
N GLN A 17 -23.20 -9.21 18.80
CA GLN A 17 -22.20 -9.96 18.05
C GLN A 17 -21.59 -9.06 16.98
N SER A 18 -20.33 -8.71 17.26
CA SER A 18 -19.22 -8.41 16.35
C SER A 18 -19.55 -8.29 14.86
N GLY A 19 -19.38 -7.09 14.33
CA GLY A 19 -19.32 -6.83 12.90
C GLY A 19 -18.07 -7.43 12.27
N PHE A 20 -18.24 -8.54 11.56
CA PHE A 20 -17.33 -8.98 10.50
C PHE A 20 -18.14 -9.66 9.38
N CYS A 21 -18.11 -9.03 8.21
CA CYS A 21 -18.31 -9.58 6.86
C CYS A 21 -19.37 -10.68 6.63
N ALA A 22 -20.52 -10.28 6.08
CA ALA A 22 -21.29 -11.13 5.17
C ALA A 22 -21.84 -10.26 4.04
N ARG A 23 -21.10 -10.14 2.93
CA ARG A 23 -21.72 -9.73 1.66
C ARG A 23 -22.64 -10.89 1.23
N PRO A 24 -23.94 -10.67 1.00
CA PRO A 24 -24.85 -11.75 0.67
C PRO A 24 -24.41 -12.41 -0.64
N VAL A 25 -24.24 -13.72 -0.60
CA VAL A 25 -23.84 -14.63 -1.70
C VAL A 25 -24.85 -14.68 -2.86
N ASN A 26 -25.88 -13.83 -2.85
CA ASN A 26 -26.98 -13.83 -3.82
C ASN A 26 -26.90 -12.69 -4.85
N PHE A 27 -25.87 -11.83 -4.82
CA PHE A 27 -25.79 -10.71 -5.77
C PHE A 27 -25.31 -11.13 -7.16
N THR A 28 -24.44 -12.14 -7.26
CA THR A 28 -23.83 -12.57 -8.54
C THR A 28 -24.62 -13.64 -9.27
N VAL A 29 -25.53 -14.34 -8.60
CA VAL A 29 -26.25 -15.49 -9.18
C VAL A 29 -27.17 -15.16 -10.38
N PRO A 30 -27.87 -14.00 -10.45
CA PRO A 30 -28.74 -13.73 -11.60
C PRO A 30 -27.93 -13.38 -12.86
N PHE A 31 -26.89 -12.56 -12.73
CA PHE A 31 -26.09 -12.09 -13.88
C PHE A 31 -25.17 -13.19 -14.43
N HIS A 32 -24.75 -14.12 -13.58
CA HIS A 32 -23.89 -15.23 -13.99
C HIS A 32 -24.61 -16.20 -14.95
N ASP A 33 -25.87 -16.52 -14.69
CA ASP A 33 -26.65 -17.44 -15.54
C ASP A 33 -26.90 -16.84 -16.92
N ILE A 34 -27.25 -15.55 -16.99
CA ILE A 34 -27.45 -14.82 -18.26
C ILE A 34 -26.17 -14.86 -19.10
N ALA A 35 -25.01 -14.59 -18.49
CA ALA A 35 -23.73 -14.66 -19.18
C ALA A 35 -23.42 -16.08 -19.70
N GLN A 36 -23.70 -17.13 -18.93
CA GLN A 36 -23.49 -18.51 -19.35
C GLN A 36 -24.43 -18.92 -20.50
N LEU A 37 -25.70 -18.53 -20.44
CA LEU A 37 -26.69 -18.82 -21.48
C LEU A 37 -26.33 -18.10 -22.79
N THR A 38 -25.92 -16.83 -22.73
CA THR A 38 -25.43 -16.10 -23.91
C THR A 38 -24.20 -16.77 -24.51
N ALA A 39 -23.21 -17.16 -23.69
CA ALA A 39 -22.01 -17.84 -24.18
C ALA A 39 -22.34 -19.18 -24.85
N ARG A 40 -23.36 -19.91 -24.38
CA ARG A 40 -23.87 -21.13 -25.05
C ARG A 40 -24.57 -20.81 -26.37
N ALA A 41 -25.40 -19.77 -26.41
CA ALA A 41 -26.15 -19.36 -27.60
C ALA A 41 -25.22 -18.87 -28.73
N LEU A 42 -24.11 -18.21 -28.40
CA LEU A 42 -23.13 -17.72 -29.38
C LEU A 42 -22.28 -18.83 -30.04
N ARG A 43 -22.32 -20.07 -29.55
CA ARG A 43 -21.58 -21.21 -30.15
C ARG A 43 -22.20 -21.74 -31.44
N ARG A 44 -23.43 -21.33 -31.77
CA ARG A 44 -24.13 -21.71 -33.01
C ARG A 44 -24.30 -20.49 -33.92
N LYS A 45 -24.55 -20.73 -35.20
CA LYS A 45 -24.87 -19.66 -36.15
C LYS A 45 -26.28 -19.14 -35.83
N LEU A 46 -26.36 -17.94 -35.29
CA LEU A 46 -27.58 -17.31 -34.81
C LEU A 46 -28.10 -16.30 -35.84
N GLY A 47 -29.42 -16.14 -35.93
CA GLY A 47 -30.03 -15.12 -36.78
C GLY A 47 -29.78 -13.70 -36.25
N LEU A 48 -29.93 -12.69 -37.11
CA LEU A 48 -29.76 -11.27 -36.72
C LEU A 48 -30.75 -10.88 -35.61
N GLU A 49 -32.00 -11.32 -35.71
CA GLU A 49 -33.06 -11.03 -34.72
C GLU A 49 -32.75 -11.65 -33.35
N GLU A 50 -32.30 -12.90 -33.32
CA GLU A 50 -31.90 -13.58 -32.09
C GLU A 50 -30.70 -12.90 -31.42
N LEU A 51 -29.75 -12.38 -32.21
CA LEU A 51 -28.60 -11.64 -31.70
C LEU A 51 -29.02 -10.29 -31.11
N GLN A 52 -29.95 -9.58 -31.76
CA GLN A 52 -30.51 -8.33 -31.25
C GLN A 52 -31.28 -8.55 -29.94
N GLN A 53 -32.01 -9.67 -29.83
CA GLN A 53 -32.70 -10.06 -28.61
C GLN A 53 -31.74 -10.30 -27.45
N ILE A 54 -30.65 -11.04 -27.68
CA ILE A 54 -29.59 -11.27 -26.68
C ILE A 54 -28.95 -9.95 -26.25
N HIS A 55 -28.68 -9.06 -27.20
CA HIS A 55 -28.10 -7.75 -26.90
C HIS A 55 -29.03 -6.91 -26.02
N HIS A 56 -30.33 -6.85 -26.34
CA HIS A 56 -31.31 -6.13 -25.54
C HIS A 56 -31.42 -6.69 -24.12
N GLN A 57 -31.43 -8.01 -23.98
CA GLN A 57 -31.48 -8.68 -22.68
C GLN A 57 -30.24 -8.36 -21.82
N LEU A 58 -29.04 -8.39 -22.40
CA LEU A 58 -27.81 -8.02 -21.68
C LEU A 58 -27.79 -6.55 -21.27
N ALA A 59 -28.26 -5.66 -22.14
CA ALA A 59 -28.33 -4.22 -21.84
C ALA A 59 -29.29 -3.92 -20.68
N ALA A 60 -30.46 -4.58 -20.65
CA ALA A 60 -31.42 -4.45 -19.55
C ALA A 60 -30.82 -4.91 -18.22
N SER A 61 -30.19 -6.10 -18.19
CA SER A 61 -29.56 -6.63 -16.98
C SER A 61 -28.39 -5.78 -16.49
N LEU A 62 -27.60 -5.18 -17.39
CA LEU A 62 -26.55 -4.23 -16.99
C LEU A 62 -27.11 -2.95 -16.37
N GLY A 63 -28.25 -2.46 -16.87
CA GLY A 63 -28.96 -1.33 -16.27
C GLY A 63 -29.38 -1.62 -14.83
N GLU A 64 -30.00 -2.78 -14.59
CA GLU A 64 -30.38 -3.24 -13.24
C GLU A 64 -29.17 -3.41 -12.30
N ALA A 65 -28.06 -3.94 -12.82
CA ALA A 65 -26.83 -4.05 -12.02
C ALA A 65 -26.26 -2.68 -11.65
N SER A 66 -26.30 -1.71 -12.57
CA SER A 66 -25.79 -0.36 -12.33
C SER A 66 -26.60 0.37 -11.26
N THR A 67 -27.93 0.31 -11.33
CA THR A 67 -28.81 0.95 -10.34
C THR A 67 -28.67 0.36 -8.94
N LEU A 68 -28.33 -0.93 -8.82
CA LEU A 68 -28.02 -1.55 -7.53
C LEU A 68 -26.64 -1.18 -6.99
N LEU A 69 -25.69 -0.84 -7.86
CA LEU A 69 -24.30 -0.52 -7.50
C LEU A 69 -24.07 0.97 -7.21
N GLU A 70 -24.92 1.84 -7.73
CA GLU A 70 -24.98 3.27 -7.39
C GLU A 70 -26.09 3.50 -6.36
N PRO A 71 -25.82 3.40 -5.04
CA PRO A 71 -26.74 3.98 -4.08
C PRO A 71 -26.79 5.48 -4.34
N ASP A 72 -27.98 5.99 -4.64
CA ASP A 72 -28.27 7.42 -4.74
C ASP A 72 -27.51 8.18 -3.66
N GLN A 73 -26.79 9.22 -4.08
CA GLN A 73 -26.01 10.05 -3.18
C GLN A 73 -26.89 10.47 -2.01
N ALA A 74 -26.62 9.90 -0.83
CA ALA A 74 -27.26 10.29 0.40
C ALA A 74 -27.09 11.80 0.55
N GLU A 75 -28.23 12.51 0.58
CA GLU A 75 -28.29 13.90 0.99
C GLU A 75 -27.43 14.05 2.25
N LYS A 76 -26.47 14.98 2.20
CA LYS A 76 -25.70 15.40 3.36
C LYS A 76 -26.64 16.01 4.39
N MET A 77 -27.19 15.18 5.27
CA MET A 77 -27.80 15.65 6.51
C MET A 77 -26.71 15.69 7.57
N GLY A 78 -25.96 16.81 7.56
CA GLY A 78 -25.02 17.13 8.62
C GLY A 78 -25.79 17.50 9.89
N SER A 79 -25.94 16.53 10.80
CA SER A 79 -26.31 16.80 12.20
C SER A 79 -25.03 16.74 13.03
N SER A 80 -24.50 17.91 13.35
CA SER A 80 -23.41 18.09 14.30
C SER A 80 -23.97 17.98 15.71
N ASP A 81 -23.78 16.85 16.38
CA ASP A 81 -23.66 16.82 17.85
C ASP A 81 -23.00 15.53 18.34
N ALA A 82 -21.73 15.62 18.74
CA ALA A 82 -21.08 14.71 19.68
C ALA A 82 -19.69 15.27 20.02
N GLN A 83 -19.60 15.97 21.14
CA GLN A 83 -18.34 16.24 21.82
C GLN A 83 -17.67 14.90 22.16
N THR A 84 -16.59 14.56 21.45
CA THR A 84 -15.72 13.44 21.84
C THR A 84 -14.36 14.02 22.23
N GLU A 85 -14.21 14.33 23.52
CA GLU A 85 -12.89 14.48 24.15
C GLU A 85 -12.17 13.12 24.10
N GLN A 86 -11.39 12.88 23.05
CA GLN A 86 -10.33 11.86 23.07
C GLN A 86 -9.05 12.55 23.52
N HIS A 87 -8.74 12.46 24.82
CA HIS A 87 -7.45 12.83 25.38
C HIS A 87 -6.32 12.08 24.66
N TYR A 88 -5.60 12.74 23.76
CA TYR A 88 -4.31 12.27 23.25
C TYR A 88 -3.24 12.49 24.33
N GLN A 89 -2.84 11.41 25.01
CA GLN A 89 -1.62 11.39 25.82
C GLN A 89 -0.47 10.85 24.96
N ASN A 90 0.26 11.75 24.30
CA ASN A 90 1.59 11.44 23.76
C ASN A 90 2.62 11.69 24.87
N SER A 91 3.00 10.65 25.60
CA SER A 91 4.22 10.72 26.41
C SER A 91 5.41 10.38 25.50
N ILE A 92 6.13 11.41 25.07
CA ILE A 92 7.51 11.25 24.59
C ILE A 92 8.36 11.09 25.84
N LYS A 93 8.78 9.86 26.14
CA LYS A 93 9.73 9.58 27.21
C LYS A 93 11.12 9.47 26.60
N ASP A 94 11.83 10.58 26.53
CA ASP A 94 13.28 10.58 26.34
C ASP A 94 13.94 10.19 27.67
N SER A 95 14.42 8.96 27.78
CA SER A 95 15.33 8.56 28.85
C SER A 95 16.75 8.44 28.31
N TYR A 96 17.58 9.44 28.60
CA TYR A 96 19.03 9.31 28.56
C TYR A 96 19.62 10.12 29.72
N GLU A 97 19.72 9.49 30.90
CA GLU A 97 20.65 9.88 31.94
C GLU A 97 21.74 8.81 31.99
N SER A 98 22.98 9.19 31.75
CA SER A 98 24.15 8.41 32.16
C SER A 98 25.18 9.34 32.76
N GLU A 99 25.20 9.30 34.08
CA GLU A 99 26.15 9.92 35.00
C GLU A 99 27.47 9.14 35.04
N GLN A 100 28.60 9.82 34.87
CA GLN A 100 29.88 9.38 35.43
C GLN A 100 30.59 10.58 36.03
N GLY A 101 30.50 10.69 37.35
CA GLY A 101 31.30 11.62 38.14
C GLY A 101 32.54 10.92 38.66
N VAL A 102 33.70 11.55 38.49
CA VAL A 102 34.82 11.46 39.46
C VAL A 102 35.52 12.83 39.50
N LYS A 103 35.40 13.51 40.64
CA LYS A 103 36.28 14.61 41.14
C LYS A 103 37.36 13.96 42.05
N PRO A 104 38.46 14.62 42.53
CA PRO A 104 38.57 16.07 42.73
C PRO A 104 39.97 16.74 42.59
N ALA A 105 39.91 18.08 42.68
CA ALA A 105 40.83 19.02 43.32
C ALA A 105 42.27 19.22 42.78
N HIS A 106 42.58 20.46 42.38
CA HIS A 106 43.33 21.39 43.24
C HIS A 106 43.10 22.84 42.78
N ALA A 107 42.89 23.72 43.77
CA ALA A 107 42.68 25.15 43.64
C ALA A 107 43.99 25.90 43.90
N SER A 108 44.16 27.05 43.26
CA SER A 108 44.88 28.20 43.83
C SER A 108 44.55 29.48 43.03
N ASP A 109 43.87 30.40 43.70
CA ASP A 109 43.74 31.81 43.36
C ASP A 109 45.10 32.53 43.50
N THR A 110 45.42 33.51 42.64
CA THR A 110 45.93 34.85 43.08
C THR A 110 45.98 35.85 41.91
N GLU A 111 45.77 37.13 42.26
CA GLU A 111 45.61 38.31 41.39
C GLU A 111 46.93 39.02 40.99
N SER A 112 46.84 39.79 39.89
CA SER A 112 47.45 41.12 39.59
C SER A 112 48.96 41.37 39.35
N LYS A 113 49.17 42.03 38.18
CA LYS A 113 50.01 43.22 37.87
C LYS A 113 51.44 43.11 37.27
N ASP A 114 51.51 43.66 36.05
CA ASP A 114 52.41 44.69 35.46
C ASP A 114 53.92 44.42 35.15
N ASP A 115 54.20 44.45 33.84
CA ASP A 115 55.21 45.28 33.12
C ASP A 115 56.35 44.61 32.30
N ALA A 116 56.49 45.16 31.07
CA ALA A 116 57.59 45.22 30.10
C ALA A 116 58.24 43.95 29.48
N GLY A 117 58.20 43.86 28.13
CA GLY A 117 59.11 42.99 27.38
C GLY A 117 58.83 42.67 25.90
N TYR A 118 58.66 43.68 25.03
CA TYR A 118 59.02 43.77 23.59
C TYR A 118 58.74 42.66 22.52
N ALA A 119 58.31 43.20 21.36
CA ALA A 119 58.40 42.75 19.95
C ALA A 119 57.34 41.75 19.44
N GLU A 120 56.24 42.22 18.83
CA GLU A 120 56.01 42.69 17.44
C GLU A 120 55.54 41.58 16.48
N ASN A 121 54.22 41.58 16.19
CA ASN A 121 53.60 41.62 14.84
C ASN A 121 52.09 41.27 14.90
N PRO A 122 51.20 42.21 14.52
CA PRO A 122 49.92 41.92 13.88
C PRO A 122 49.83 42.72 12.55
N PRO A 123 48.69 42.86 11.82
CA PRO A 123 47.37 42.20 11.89
C PRO A 123 46.93 41.65 10.49
N ALA A 124 45.87 40.84 10.36
CA ALA A 124 44.53 41.24 9.89
C ALA A 124 44.03 40.14 8.92
N GLY A 125 42.81 39.60 8.97
CA GLY A 125 41.72 39.83 9.88
C GLY A 125 40.51 38.93 9.59
N ARG A 126 39.50 39.14 10.45
CA ARG A 126 38.06 38.85 10.30
C ARG A 126 37.55 37.46 10.68
N SER A 127 37.17 37.37 11.95
CA SER A 127 36.04 36.59 12.47
C SER A 127 34.69 37.19 12.02
N VAL A 128 33.76 36.39 11.50
CA VAL A 128 32.29 36.44 11.78
C VAL A 128 31.67 35.07 11.40
N THR A 129 31.17 34.37 12.41
CA THR A 129 29.85 33.71 12.52
C THR A 129 29.19 33.07 11.29
N ARG A 130 28.96 31.75 11.38
CA ARG A 130 27.74 31.00 11.05
C ARG A 130 27.25 31.07 9.58
N GLU A 131 27.34 29.96 8.87
CA GLU A 131 26.18 29.11 8.57
C GLU A 131 26.59 27.89 7.74
N THR A 132 26.06 26.76 8.16
CA THR A 132 26.13 25.45 7.53
C THR A 132 25.80 25.56 6.04
N PRO A 133 26.63 25.04 5.11
CA PRO A 133 26.26 25.01 3.71
C PRO A 133 24.96 24.19 3.55
N PRO A 134 23.95 24.71 2.83
CA PRO A 134 22.73 23.97 2.58
C PRO A 134 23.08 22.67 1.84
N PRO A 135 22.54 21.51 2.25
CA PRO A 135 22.71 20.30 1.47
C PRO A 135 22.11 20.59 0.10
N SER A 136 22.96 20.49 -0.92
CA SER A 136 22.57 20.41 -2.32
C SER A 136 21.37 19.46 -2.46
N PRO A 137 20.37 19.80 -3.29
CA PRO A 137 19.22 18.93 -3.49
C PRO A 137 19.74 17.57 -3.93
N LYS A 138 19.59 16.57 -3.05
CA LYS A 138 19.91 15.17 -3.35
C LYS A 138 19.27 14.85 -4.68
N ALA A 139 20.10 14.52 -5.66
CA ALA A 139 19.64 13.77 -6.81
C ALA A 139 18.78 12.61 -6.29
N PRO A 140 17.60 12.33 -6.88
CA PRO A 140 16.75 11.26 -6.40
C PRO A 140 17.58 9.98 -6.30
N ALA A 141 17.53 9.35 -5.13
CA ALA A 141 18.15 8.06 -4.87
C ALA A 141 17.83 7.10 -6.04
N PRO A 142 18.73 6.16 -6.38
CA PRO A 142 18.46 5.22 -7.47
C PRO A 142 17.09 4.59 -7.24
N SER A 143 16.17 4.89 -8.15
CA SER A 143 14.78 4.44 -8.17
C SER A 143 14.70 2.96 -8.58
N GLY A 144 15.57 2.16 -7.99
CA GLY A 144 15.69 0.73 -8.16
C GLY A 144 15.33 0.02 -6.86
N PRO A 145 14.90 -1.26 -6.96
CA PRO A 145 14.69 -2.11 -5.80
C PRO A 145 15.94 -2.17 -4.92
N SER A 146 15.75 -2.27 -3.60
CA SER A 146 16.86 -2.51 -2.67
C SER A 146 17.51 -3.89 -2.84
N LEU A 147 16.93 -4.75 -3.68
CA LEU A 147 17.37 -6.10 -3.98
C LEU A 147 18.14 -6.16 -5.31
N SER A 148 19.14 -7.02 -5.36
CA SER A 148 19.84 -7.31 -6.61
C SER A 148 18.92 -8.06 -7.59
N LEU A 149 19.02 -7.72 -8.89
CA LEU A 149 18.28 -8.41 -9.95
C LEU A 149 18.53 -9.93 -9.92
N ARG A 150 19.76 -10.36 -9.62
CA ARG A 150 20.11 -11.78 -9.51
C ARG A 150 19.29 -12.51 -8.44
N LEU A 151 19.09 -11.90 -7.28
CA LEU A 151 18.32 -12.48 -6.17
C LEU A 151 16.83 -12.58 -6.51
N ILE A 152 16.30 -11.58 -7.22
CA ILE A 152 14.91 -11.61 -7.68
C ILE A 152 14.73 -12.73 -8.70
N LEU A 153 15.64 -12.85 -9.68
CA LEU A 153 15.57 -13.88 -10.72
C LEU A 153 15.82 -15.29 -10.22
N SER A 154 16.55 -15.48 -9.11
CA SER A 154 16.67 -16.79 -8.48
C SER A 154 15.39 -17.15 -7.74
N SER A 155 14.79 -16.19 -7.02
CA SER A 155 13.58 -16.44 -6.22
C SER A 155 12.29 -16.44 -7.04
N CYS A 156 12.31 -15.83 -8.24
CA CYS A 156 11.18 -15.77 -9.17
C CYS A 156 11.53 -16.54 -10.44
N GLY A 157 11.31 -17.85 -10.43
CA GLY A 157 11.61 -18.75 -11.56
C GLY A 157 10.60 -18.64 -12.71
N GLU A 158 9.32 -18.42 -12.41
CA GLU A 158 8.22 -18.46 -13.38
C GLU A 158 8.33 -17.34 -14.42
N ILE A 159 8.88 -16.18 -14.03
CA ILE A 159 9.01 -15.02 -14.92
C ILE A 159 9.92 -15.28 -16.13
N HIS A 160 10.87 -16.23 -16.03
CA HIS A 160 11.78 -16.56 -17.12
C HIS A 160 11.04 -17.15 -18.33
N GLY A 161 9.91 -17.83 -18.11
CA GLY A 161 9.08 -18.41 -19.18
C GLY A 161 8.39 -17.36 -20.06
N TYR A 162 8.37 -16.10 -19.64
CA TYR A 162 7.66 -15.00 -20.31
C TYR A 162 8.59 -13.95 -20.93
N ALA A 163 9.91 -14.16 -20.83
CA ALA A 163 10.90 -13.28 -21.44
C ALA A 163 11.29 -13.80 -22.83
N ASP A 164 11.52 -12.90 -23.79
CA ASP A 164 12.03 -13.22 -25.14
C ASP A 164 13.53 -13.62 -25.17
N GLY A 165 14.06 -14.08 -24.04
CA GLY A 165 15.48 -14.38 -23.84
C GLY A 165 15.90 -14.25 -22.37
N PRO A 166 17.20 -14.39 -22.06
CA PRO A 166 17.69 -14.31 -20.69
C PRO A 166 17.54 -12.90 -20.14
N VAL A 167 16.90 -12.78 -18.98
CA VAL A 167 16.73 -11.51 -18.26
C VAL A 167 18.07 -11.09 -17.65
N ARG A 168 18.69 -10.02 -18.16
CA ARG A 168 20.00 -9.53 -17.70
C ARG A 168 19.93 -8.13 -17.07
N HIS A 169 18.92 -7.36 -17.44
CA HIS A 169 18.75 -5.97 -17.03
C HIS A 169 17.32 -5.72 -16.56
N TRP A 170 17.11 -4.64 -15.80
CA TRP A 170 15.77 -4.23 -15.34
C TRP A 170 14.75 -4.04 -16.47
N PRO A 171 15.09 -3.46 -17.64
CA PRO A 171 14.15 -3.38 -18.76
C PRO A 171 13.71 -4.75 -19.28
N ASP A 172 14.55 -5.77 -19.19
CA ASP A 172 14.21 -7.12 -19.62
C ASP A 172 13.14 -7.72 -18.68
N LEU A 173 13.31 -7.52 -17.36
CA LEU A 173 12.32 -7.91 -16.35
C LEU A 173 11.00 -7.15 -16.53
N LEU A 174 11.08 -5.86 -16.83
CA LEU A 174 9.92 -5.02 -17.09
C LEU A 174 9.11 -5.51 -18.29
N ARG A 175 9.77 -5.86 -19.40
CA ARG A 175 9.10 -6.43 -20.58
C ARG A 175 8.43 -7.75 -20.26
N ALA A 176 9.10 -8.64 -19.52
CA ALA A 176 8.51 -9.91 -19.08
C ALA A 176 7.27 -9.67 -18.20
N ALA A 177 7.35 -8.72 -17.25
CA ALA A 177 6.21 -8.34 -16.42
C ALA A 177 5.05 -7.75 -17.22
N ASP A 178 5.32 -6.92 -18.24
CA ASP A 178 4.31 -6.37 -19.15
C ASP A 178 3.58 -7.48 -19.94
N THR A 179 4.30 -8.54 -20.34
CA THR A 179 3.76 -9.73 -21.02
C THR A 179 2.85 -10.54 -20.10
N VAL A 180 3.25 -10.74 -18.85
CA VAL A 180 2.50 -11.54 -17.85
C VAL A 180 1.26 -10.79 -17.34
N ARG A 181 1.35 -9.48 -17.16
CA ARG A 181 0.30 -8.62 -16.60
C ARG A 181 -1.13 -8.97 -17.07
N PRO A 182 -1.45 -9.03 -18.38
CA PRO A 182 -2.81 -9.33 -18.82
C PRO A 182 -3.28 -10.73 -18.42
N MET A 183 -2.38 -11.71 -18.34
CA MET A 183 -2.72 -13.08 -17.90
C MET A 183 -3.11 -13.13 -16.42
N MET A 184 -2.54 -12.23 -15.62
CA MET A 184 -2.89 -12.06 -14.20
C MET A 184 -4.16 -11.21 -13.99
N GLY A 185 -4.84 -10.78 -15.06
CA GLY A 185 -6.01 -9.90 -14.96
C GLY A 185 -5.68 -8.47 -14.50
N ILE A 186 -4.43 -8.04 -14.64
CA ILE A 186 -3.99 -6.70 -14.30
C ILE A 186 -4.13 -5.81 -15.56
N SER A 187 -4.83 -4.68 -15.46
CA SER A 187 -4.96 -3.74 -16.57
C SER A 187 -3.72 -2.85 -16.70
N SER A 188 -3.46 -2.32 -17.90
CA SER A 188 -2.34 -1.40 -18.13
C SER A 188 -2.41 -0.20 -17.18
N ALA A 189 -3.60 0.38 -16.99
CA ALA A 189 -3.80 1.50 -16.06
C ALA A 189 -3.36 1.18 -14.63
N VAL A 190 -3.60 -0.04 -14.13
CA VAL A 190 -3.19 -0.45 -12.77
C VAL A 190 -1.68 -0.60 -12.66
N GLN A 191 -1.05 -1.18 -13.67
CA GLN A 191 0.40 -1.30 -13.68
C GLN A 191 1.09 0.06 -13.82
N GLU A 192 0.57 0.97 -14.65
CA GLU A 192 1.10 2.32 -14.76
C GLU A 192 0.95 3.12 -13.45
N GLU A 193 -0.14 2.92 -12.71
CA GLU A 193 -0.29 3.46 -11.36
C GLU A 193 0.76 2.90 -10.40
N ALA A 194 1.03 1.59 -10.45
CA ALA A 194 2.09 0.97 -9.66
C ALA A 194 3.48 1.51 -10.02
N LYS A 195 3.77 1.68 -11.31
CA LYS A 195 5.02 2.28 -11.79
C LYS A 195 5.18 3.72 -11.30
N ARG A 196 4.09 4.51 -11.25
CA ARG A 196 4.10 5.88 -10.69
C ARG A 196 4.37 5.89 -9.18
N ALA A 197 3.76 4.98 -8.43
CA ALA A 197 3.86 4.94 -6.97
C ALA A 197 5.20 4.37 -6.47
N THR A 198 5.73 3.34 -7.14
CA THR A 198 6.91 2.57 -6.67
C THR A 198 8.15 2.73 -7.55
N GLY A 199 8.00 3.15 -8.81
CA GLY A 199 9.03 3.08 -9.84
C GLY A 199 8.89 1.83 -10.71
N ALA A 200 9.38 1.92 -11.95
CA ALA A 200 9.20 0.86 -12.95
C ALA A 200 9.91 -0.45 -12.57
N ALA A 201 11.13 -0.36 -12.04
CA ALA A 201 11.90 -1.53 -11.62
C ALA A 201 11.21 -2.23 -10.43
N GLU A 202 10.82 -1.48 -9.39
CA GLU A 202 10.09 -2.03 -8.24
C GLU A 202 8.75 -2.68 -8.66
N ALA A 203 7.96 -2.02 -9.50
CA ALA A 203 6.71 -2.58 -10.01
C ALA A 203 6.93 -3.91 -10.76
N SER A 204 8.02 -4.04 -11.54
CA SER A 204 8.34 -5.30 -12.22
C SER A 204 8.70 -6.43 -11.24
N VAL A 205 9.38 -6.11 -10.14
CA VAL A 205 9.67 -7.08 -9.06
C VAL A 205 8.38 -7.53 -8.39
N VAL A 206 7.48 -6.60 -8.09
CA VAL A 206 6.20 -6.92 -7.46
C VAL A 206 5.37 -7.86 -8.34
N ILE A 207 5.25 -7.57 -9.63
CA ILE A 207 4.53 -8.43 -10.57
C ILE A 207 5.17 -9.82 -10.65
N SER A 208 6.50 -9.89 -10.70
CA SER A 208 7.23 -11.16 -10.73
C SER A 208 7.01 -11.98 -9.44
N ALA A 209 7.08 -11.34 -8.27
CA ALA A 209 6.84 -12.02 -7.00
C ALA A 209 5.37 -12.43 -6.82
N MET A 210 4.43 -11.66 -7.38
CA MET A 210 3.01 -12.04 -7.41
C MET A 210 2.75 -13.23 -8.35
N LEU A 211 3.52 -13.37 -9.43
CA LEU A 211 3.42 -14.51 -10.35
C LEU A 211 3.77 -15.83 -9.64
N GLU A 212 4.86 -15.86 -8.86
CA GLU A 212 5.24 -17.03 -8.06
C GLU A 212 4.15 -17.51 -7.11
N ARG A 213 3.37 -16.56 -6.57
CA ARG A 213 2.28 -16.82 -5.62
C ARG A 213 0.91 -16.62 -6.25
N PHE A 214 0.79 -16.75 -7.57
CA PHE A 214 -0.44 -16.44 -8.27
C PHE A 214 -1.63 -17.26 -7.74
N GLY A 215 -1.41 -18.54 -7.40
CA GLY A 215 -2.43 -19.42 -6.82
C GLY A 215 -2.92 -19.01 -5.42
N GLU A 216 -2.13 -18.23 -4.67
CA GLU A 216 -2.50 -17.74 -3.34
C GLU A 216 -3.24 -16.39 -3.40
N ILE A 217 -3.07 -15.64 -4.50
CA ILE A 217 -3.60 -14.29 -4.65
C ILE A 217 -4.96 -14.35 -5.37
N ARG A 218 -6.05 -14.17 -4.61
CA ARG A 218 -7.42 -14.20 -5.17
C ARG A 218 -7.68 -13.15 -6.25
N CYS A 219 -7.17 -11.91 -6.04
CA CYS A 219 -7.45 -10.77 -6.91
C CYS A 219 -6.15 -9.96 -7.17
N PRO A 220 -5.33 -10.34 -8.17
CA PRO A 220 -4.02 -9.72 -8.42
C PRO A 220 -4.09 -8.20 -8.66
N SER A 221 -5.03 -7.74 -9.47
CA SER A 221 -5.22 -6.30 -9.76
C SER A 221 -5.55 -5.47 -8.52
N ALA A 222 -6.42 -5.98 -7.64
CA ALA A 222 -6.76 -5.31 -6.39
C ALA A 222 -5.58 -5.32 -5.41
N TYR A 223 -4.85 -6.42 -5.35
CA TYR A 223 -3.64 -6.53 -4.53
C TYR A 223 -2.57 -5.54 -4.96
N LEU A 224 -2.29 -5.43 -6.27
CA LEU A 224 -1.33 -4.47 -6.78
C LEU A 224 -1.72 -3.02 -6.47
N ARG A 225 -3.00 -2.65 -6.60
CA ARG A 225 -3.50 -1.32 -6.18
C ARG A 225 -3.27 -1.05 -4.69
N HIS A 226 -3.51 -2.05 -3.84
CA HIS A 226 -3.25 -1.93 -2.41
C HIS A 226 -1.77 -1.69 -2.13
N LEU A 227 -0.87 -2.41 -2.82
CA LEU A 227 0.57 -2.19 -2.70
C LEU A 227 0.99 -0.80 -3.20
N SER A 228 0.43 -0.32 -4.32
CA SER A 228 0.67 1.03 -4.82
C SER A 228 0.24 2.09 -3.81
N ALA A 229 -0.95 1.95 -3.21
CA ALA A 229 -1.41 2.89 -2.17
C ALA A 229 -0.47 2.92 -0.97
N LYS A 230 0.02 1.74 -0.52
CA LYS A 230 1.01 1.63 0.55
C LYS A 230 2.35 2.27 0.20
N ALA A 231 2.74 2.21 -1.07
CA ALA A 231 3.97 2.83 -1.57
C ALA A 231 3.88 4.35 -1.60
N THR A 232 2.74 4.91 -1.98
CA THR A 232 2.49 6.35 -1.90
C THR A 232 2.61 6.88 -0.47
N SER A 233 2.29 6.06 0.54
CA SER A 233 2.50 6.39 1.95
C SER A 233 3.96 6.24 2.42
N GLY A 234 4.90 5.81 1.57
CA GLY A 234 6.31 5.64 1.91
C GLY A 234 6.66 4.38 2.72
N HIS A 235 5.71 3.46 2.92
CA HIS A 235 5.86 2.29 3.78
C HIS A 235 5.97 0.96 3.01
N PHE A 236 6.31 1.00 1.71
CA PHE A 236 6.36 -0.19 0.87
C PHE A 236 7.79 -0.56 0.45
N SER A 237 8.09 -1.86 0.48
CA SER A 237 9.24 -2.47 -0.19
C SER A 237 8.89 -3.89 -0.63
N SER A 238 9.42 -4.31 -1.78
CA SER A 238 9.28 -5.68 -2.30
C SER A 238 10.19 -6.70 -1.60
N GLY A 239 11.18 -6.22 -0.83
CA GLY A 239 12.09 -7.01 0.00
C GLY A 239 11.45 -8.21 0.71
N PRO A 240 10.46 -7.97 1.60
CA PRO A 240 9.79 -9.04 2.32
C PRO A 240 9.08 -10.07 1.44
N MET A 241 8.54 -9.67 0.27
CA MET A 241 7.91 -10.61 -0.67
C MET A 241 8.96 -11.55 -1.26
N VAL A 242 10.06 -11.01 -1.79
CA VAL A 242 11.12 -11.83 -2.39
C VAL A 242 11.80 -12.72 -1.35
N MET A 243 12.03 -12.21 -0.14
CA MET A 243 12.62 -13.01 0.93
C MET A 243 11.71 -14.12 1.42
N ALA A 244 10.38 -13.97 1.31
CA ALA A 244 9.45 -15.04 1.60
C ALA A 244 9.55 -16.17 0.57
N LEU A 245 9.65 -15.82 -0.72
CA LEU A 245 9.83 -16.79 -1.82
C LEU A 245 11.14 -17.56 -1.68
N ALA A 246 12.26 -16.86 -1.43
CA ALA A 246 13.57 -17.48 -1.25
C ALA A 246 13.59 -18.51 -0.09
N ARG A 247 12.75 -18.33 0.95
CA ARG A 247 12.63 -19.31 2.04
C ARG A 247 11.76 -20.51 1.69
N GLN A 248 10.81 -20.35 0.77
CA GLN A 248 9.97 -21.45 0.30
C GLN A 248 10.75 -22.40 -0.61
N GLU A 249 11.67 -21.86 -1.43
CA GLU A 249 12.52 -22.66 -2.32
C GLU A 249 13.58 -23.49 -1.58
N ALA A 250 14.04 -23.01 -0.42
CA ALA A 250 15.05 -23.68 0.40
C ALA A 250 14.48 -24.78 1.33
N ALA A 251 13.16 -24.91 1.43
CA ALA A 251 12.45 -25.81 2.33
C ALA A 251 11.97 -27.08 1.61
#